data_AF-A0A673MCF2-F1
#
_entry.id   AF-A0A673MCF2-F1
#
_cell.length_a   1.000
_cell.length_b   1.000
_cell.length_c   1.000
_cell.angle_alpha   90.00
_cell.angle_beta   90.00
_cell.angle_gamma   90.00
#
_symmetry.space_group_name_H-M   'P 1'
#
loop_
_entity.id
_entity.type
_entity.pdbx_description
1 polymer ?
#
loop_
_entity_poly.entity_id
_entity_poly.type
_entity_poly.pdbx_seq_one_letter_code
_entity_poly.pdbx_strand_id
1 'polypeptide(L)'
;VFLTLFVYPQTKTYFSHWADLSPGSPQVKKHGLTVMNGVLSAVELIDDLKGGLLTLSERHAFMLRVDPANFKVAYFRVLLKTFVHVSVDKFLAQVSLALAEKYR
;
A
#
# COMPACT_ATOMS: atom_id res chain seq x y z
N VAL A 1 -4.63 5.75 7.56
CA VAL A 1 -4.02 5.26 6.31
C VAL A 1 -2.89 4.28 6.60
N PHE A 2 -1.90 4.63 7.42
CA PHE A 2 -0.83 3.68 7.78
C PHE A 2 -1.16 2.90 9.07
N LEU A 3 -2.39 2.37 9.16
CA LEU A 3 -2.86 1.62 10.33
C LEU A 3 -2.35 0.17 10.34
N THR A 4 -1.80 -0.27 9.22
CA THR A 4 -1.38 -1.64 8.96
C THR A 4 -0.19 -2.06 9.80
N LEU A 5 0.71 -1.12 10.14
CA LEU A 5 1.74 -1.34 11.15
C LEU A 5 1.20 -1.73 12.52
N PHE A 6 0.02 -1.27 12.89
CA PHE A 6 -0.57 -1.54 14.21
C PHE A 6 -1.39 -2.81 14.22
N VAL A 7 -2.19 -3.02 13.17
CA VAL A 7 -3.10 -4.18 13.06
C VAL A 7 -2.35 -5.45 12.65
N TYR A 8 -1.23 -5.31 11.93
CA TYR A 8 -0.48 -6.43 11.36
C TYR A 8 1.00 -6.35 11.75
N PRO A 9 1.37 -6.90 12.93
CA PRO A 9 2.72 -6.78 13.50
C PRO A 9 3.84 -7.26 12.57
N GLN A 10 3.57 -8.23 11.70
CA GLN A 10 4.52 -8.75 10.71
C GLN A 10 5.02 -7.67 9.75
N THR A 11 4.24 -6.61 9.52
CA THR A 11 4.63 -5.52 8.62
C THR A 11 5.66 -4.57 9.24
N LYS A 12 5.83 -4.60 10.57
CA LYS A 12 6.80 -3.75 11.29
C LYS A 12 8.25 -4.03 10.90
N THR A 13 8.56 -5.25 10.45
CA THR A 13 9.92 -5.63 10.05
C THR A 13 10.48 -4.75 8.92
N TYR A 14 9.62 -4.27 8.02
CA TYR A 14 10.02 -3.39 6.90
C TYR A 14 10.39 -1.97 7.36
N PHE A 15 10.02 -1.60 8.59
CA PHE A 15 10.20 -0.26 9.17
C PHE A 15 11.06 -0.29 10.44
N SER A 16 11.83 -1.36 10.65
CA SER A 16 12.71 -1.56 11.80
C SER A 16 13.79 -0.47 11.96
N HIS A 17 14.06 0.30 10.91
CA HIS A 17 14.99 1.43 10.91
C HIS A 17 14.38 2.73 11.49
N TRP A 18 13.09 2.76 11.81
CA TRP A 18 12.44 3.90 12.47
C TRP A 18 12.46 3.74 13.98
N ALA A 19 12.79 4.83 14.68
CA ALA A 19 12.85 4.85 16.14
C ALA A 19 11.46 4.82 16.79
N ASP A 20 10.45 5.37 16.10
CA ASP A 20 9.07 5.41 16.59
C ASP A 20 8.09 5.01 15.47
N LEU A 21 7.37 3.92 15.71
CA LEU A 21 6.31 3.40 14.84
C LEU A 21 4.91 3.81 15.30
N SER A 22 4.77 4.70 16.29
CA SER A 22 3.47 5.20 16.76
C SER A 22 2.73 6.00 15.68
N PRO A 23 1.38 6.09 15.70
CA PRO A 23 0.62 6.81 14.68
C PRO A 23 0.96 8.31 14.65
N GLY A 24 1.48 8.83 15.77
CA GLY A 24 1.90 10.21 15.95
C GLY A 24 3.26 10.54 15.35
N SER A 25 4.11 9.53 15.12
CA SER A 25 5.48 9.65 14.66
C SER A 25 5.57 10.44 13.34
N PRO A 26 6.50 11.42 13.23
CA PRO A 26 6.72 12.14 11.98
C PRO A 26 7.03 11.22 10.80
N GLN A 27 7.77 10.12 11.02
CA GLN A 27 8.14 9.16 9.97
C GLN A 27 6.90 8.42 9.46
N VAL A 28 6.07 7.92 10.38
CA VAL A 28 4.80 7.26 10.08
C VAL A 28 3.85 8.18 9.31
N LYS A 29 3.69 9.43 9.75
CA LYS A 29 2.82 10.40 9.07
C LYS A 29 3.32 10.73 7.67
N LYS A 30 4.63 11.00 7.52
CA LYS A 30 5.25 11.32 6.23
C LYS A 30 5.09 10.15 5.25
N HIS A 31 5.36 8.93 5.69
CA HIS A 31 5.21 7.76 4.83
C HIS A 31 3.74 7.46 4.52
N GLY A 32 2.84 7.64 5.48
CA GLY A 32 1.40 7.53 5.24
C GLY A 32 0.91 8.48 4.14
N LEU A 33 1.45 9.70 4.06
CA LEU A 33 1.19 10.63 2.97
C LEU A 33 1.76 10.13 1.63
N THR A 34 2.98 9.58 1.63
CA THR A 34 3.57 8.95 0.43
C THR A 34 2.69 7.82 -0.10
N VAL A 35 2.17 6.96 0.77
CA VAL A 35 1.25 5.88 0.38
C VAL A 35 -0.05 6.44 -0.19
N MET A 36 -0.66 7.46 0.43
CA MET A 36 -1.87 8.09 -0.12
C MET A 36 -1.64 8.70 -1.50
N ASN A 37 -0.53 9.41 -1.69
CA ASN A 37 -0.19 9.99 -2.97
C ASN A 37 0.01 8.90 -4.04
N GLY A 38 0.65 7.77 -3.69
CA GLY A 38 0.74 6.62 -4.58
C GLY A 38 -0.62 6.04 -4.98
N VAL A 39 -1.58 5.99 -4.04
CA VAL A 39 -2.96 5.58 -4.33
C VAL A 39 -3.66 6.59 -5.23
N LEU A 40 -3.48 7.89 -5.01
CA LEU A 40 -4.07 8.93 -5.87
C LEU A 40 -3.51 8.84 -7.30
N SER A 41 -2.20 8.67 -7.47
CA SER A 41 -1.60 8.42 -8.79
C SER A 41 -2.14 7.14 -9.44
N ALA A 42 -2.44 6.09 -8.65
CA ALA A 42 -3.09 4.90 -9.20
C ALA A 42 -4.52 5.16 -9.69
N VAL A 43 -5.24 6.14 -9.13
CA VAL A 43 -6.57 6.55 -9.64
C VAL A 43 -6.43 7.20 -11.03
N GLU A 44 -5.38 8.02 -11.23
CA GLU A 44 -5.08 8.63 -12.53
C GLU A 44 -4.67 7.59 -13.59
N LEU A 45 -4.16 6.44 -13.15
CA LEU A 45 -3.66 5.35 -13.98
C LEU A 45 -4.62 4.15 -14.01
N ILE A 46 -5.90 4.37 -13.67
CA ILE A 46 -6.85 3.28 -13.44
C ILE A 46 -7.08 2.38 -14.67
N ASP A 47 -6.90 2.92 -15.88
CA ASP A 47 -7.05 2.18 -17.14
C ASP A 47 -5.88 1.22 -17.42
N ASP A 48 -4.67 1.53 -16.92
CA ASP A 48 -3.49 0.67 -17.00
C ASP A 48 -2.64 0.74 -15.72
N LEU A 49 -3.15 0.10 -14.67
CA LEU A 49 -2.45 0.00 -13.39
C LEU A 49 -1.13 -0.78 -13.48
N LYS A 50 -1.05 -1.76 -14.39
CA LYS A 50 0.14 -2.61 -14.54
C LYS A 50 1.32 -1.84 -15.12
N GLY A 51 1.09 -1.11 -16.22
CA GLY A 51 2.09 -0.23 -16.80
C GLY A 51 2.39 0.95 -15.88
N GLY A 52 1.35 1.58 -15.34
CA GLY A 52 1.47 2.78 -14.50
C GLY A 52 2.21 2.57 -13.18
N LEU A 53 2.07 1.39 -12.55
CA LEU A 53 2.70 1.07 -11.26
C LEU A 53 3.98 0.23 -11.40
N LEU A 54 4.50 0.03 -12.61
CA LEU A 54 5.64 -0.84 -12.87
C LEU A 54 6.87 -0.49 -12.03
N THR A 55 7.27 0.78 -12.01
CA THR A 55 8.42 1.27 -11.23
C THR A 55 8.20 1.05 -9.72
N LEU A 56 6.96 1.18 -9.25
CA LEU A 56 6.62 0.95 -7.85
C LEU A 56 6.65 -0.54 -7.51
N SER A 57 6.20 -1.40 -8.43
CA SER A 57 6.30 -2.86 -8.36
C SER A 57 7.76 -3.31 -8.24
N GLU A 58 8.65 -2.82 -9.10
CA GLU A 58 10.08 -3.13 -9.07
C GLU A 58 10.75 -2.70 -7.76
N ARG A 59 10.38 -1.50 -7.26
CA ARG A 59 10.89 -1.02 -5.97
C ARG A 59 10.47 -1.94 -4.82
N HIS A 60 9.21 -2.36 -4.78
CA HIS A 60 8.73 -3.25 -3.72
C HIS A 60 9.33 -4.66 -3.84
N ALA A 61 9.47 -5.19 -5.05
CA ALA A 61 10.01 -6.52 -5.31
C ALA A 61 11.52 -6.61 -5.03
N PHE A 62 12.32 -5.72 -5.63
CA PHE A 62 13.77 -5.89 -5.66
C PHE A 62 14.51 -5.10 -4.59
N MET A 63 14.07 -3.86 -4.31
CA MET A 63 14.75 -2.98 -3.35
C MET A 63 14.26 -3.20 -1.92
N LEU A 64 12.93 -3.21 -1.73
CA LEU A 64 12.32 -3.33 -0.40
C LEU A 64 12.04 -4.78 -0.01
N ARG A 65 11.92 -5.68 -1.00
CA ARG A 65 11.62 -7.11 -0.83
C ARG A 65 10.41 -7.35 0.08
N VAL A 66 9.36 -6.56 -0.12
CA VAL A 66 8.11 -6.69 0.65
C VAL A 66 7.42 -7.98 0.24
N ASP A 67 6.96 -8.81 1.15
CA ASP A 67 6.19 -10.00 0.77
C ASP A 67 4.85 -9.56 0.15
N PRO A 68 4.50 -10.00 -1.08
CA PRO A 68 3.29 -9.56 -1.77
C PRO A 68 2.00 -9.90 -1.00
N ALA A 69 2.03 -10.86 -0.06
CA ALA A 69 0.91 -11.13 0.85
C ALA A 69 0.54 -9.89 1.70
N ASN A 70 1.49 -8.98 1.96
CA ASN A 70 1.27 -7.77 2.73
C ASN A 70 0.58 -6.64 1.95
N PHE A 71 0.44 -6.72 0.62
CA PHE A 71 -0.30 -5.69 -0.14
C PHE A 71 -1.80 -5.73 0.12
N LYS A 72 -2.38 -6.93 0.26
CA LYS A 72 -3.80 -7.10 0.64
C LYS A 72 -4.09 -6.51 2.02
N VAL A 73 -3.06 -6.49 2.86
CA VAL A 73 -3.08 -5.99 4.22
C VAL A 73 -2.92 -4.46 4.24
N ALA A 74 -2.11 -3.90 3.35
CA ALA A 74 -1.74 -2.48 3.26
C ALA A 74 -2.94 -1.52 3.15
N TYR A 75 -4.04 -1.97 2.55
CA TYR A 75 -5.18 -1.11 2.19
C TYR A 75 -6.44 -1.37 3.02
N PHE A 76 -6.32 -2.07 4.16
CA PHE A 76 -7.45 -2.68 4.86
C PHE A 76 -8.69 -1.78 4.94
N ARG A 77 -9.72 -2.22 4.20
CA ARG A 77 -11.14 -1.87 4.26
C ARG A 77 -11.37 -0.54 4.96
N VAL A 78 -11.24 0.55 4.19
CA VAL A 78 -11.88 1.81 4.60
C VAL A 78 -13.31 1.42 4.95
N LEU A 79 -13.68 1.64 6.21
CA LEU A 79 -14.93 1.19 6.82
C LEU A 79 -16.09 2.06 6.29
N LEU A 80 -16.20 2.12 4.96
CA LEU A 80 -17.24 2.81 4.23
C LEU A 80 -18.44 1.89 4.22
N LYS A 81 -19.41 2.15 5.10
CA LYS A 81 -20.76 1.54 5.03
C LYS A 81 -21.59 2.17 3.90
N THR A 82 -21.01 2.31 2.71
CA THR A 82 -21.61 3.04 1.60
C THR A 82 -21.51 2.24 0.30
N PHE A 83 -22.33 2.57 -0.68
CA PHE A 83 -22.39 1.90 -1.99
C PHE A 83 -21.06 1.89 -2.75
N VAL A 84 -20.11 2.76 -2.41
CA VAL A 84 -18.77 2.82 -3.01
C VAL A 84 -17.77 1.82 -2.40
N HIS A 85 -18.15 1.07 -1.36
CA HIS A 85 -17.24 0.08 -0.76
C HIS A 85 -16.76 -0.96 -1.77
N VAL A 86 -17.66 -1.48 -2.61
CA VAL A 86 -17.32 -2.54 -3.59
C VAL A 86 -16.39 -2.02 -4.68
N SER A 87 -16.60 -0.80 -5.18
CA SER A 87 -15.73 -0.22 -6.21
C SER A 87 -14.34 0.10 -5.66
N VAL A 88 -14.26 0.64 -4.44
CA VAL A 88 -12.99 0.92 -3.76
C VAL A 88 -12.22 -0.37 -3.46
N ASP A 89 -12.89 -1.41 -2.97
CA ASP A 89 -12.27 -2.71 -2.69
C ASP A 89 -11.70 -3.35 -3.97
N LYS A 90 -12.47 -3.34 -5.08
CA LYS A 90 -12.00 -3.84 -6.39
C LYS A 90 -10.80 -3.03 -6.91
N PHE A 91 -10.83 -1.70 -6.77
CA PHE A 91 -9.72 -0.84 -7.18
C PHE A 91 -8.44 -1.16 -6.38
N LEU A 92 -8.52 -1.22 -5.05
CA LEU A 92 -7.38 -1.52 -4.19
C LEU A 92 -6.82 -2.94 -4.40
N ALA A 93 -7.69 -3.89 -4.74
CA ALA A 93 -7.29 -5.23 -5.15
C ALA A 93 -6.48 -5.22 -6.46
N GLN A 94 -6.88 -4.42 -7.46
CA GLN A 94 -6.12 -4.27 -8.70
C GLN A 94 -4.78 -3.56 -8.49
N VAL A 95 -4.73 -2.53 -7.63
CA VAL A 95 -3.47 -1.89 -7.23
C VAL A 95 -2.53 -2.90 -6.58
N SER A 96 -3.03 -3.73 -5.67
CA SER A 96 -2.23 -4.79 -5.03
C SER A 96 -1.69 -5.81 -6.04
N LEU A 97 -2.50 -6.14 -7.06
CA LEU A 97 -2.09 -7.06 -8.14
C LEU A 97 -1.00 -6.44 -9.02
N ALA A 98 -1.13 -5.16 -9.38
CA ALA A 98 -0.12 -4.44 -10.15
C ALA A 98 1.21 -4.30 -9.38
N LEU A 99 1.16 -4.04 -8.07
CA LEU A 99 2.35 -4.04 -7.21
C LEU A 99 3.03 -5.40 -7.12
N ALA A 100 2.29 -6.50 -7.33
CA ALA A 100 2.83 -7.84 -7.33
C ALA A 100 3.38 -8.29 -8.70
N GLU A 101 3.23 -7.51 -9.77
CA GLU A 101 3.56 -7.94 -11.15
C GLU A 101 5.03 -8.37 -11.30
N LYS A 102 5.98 -7.70 -10.63
CA LYS A 102 7.43 -7.93 -10.77
C LYS A 102 8.01 -8.96 -9.80
N TYR A 103 7.17 -9.66 -9.05
CA TYR A 103 7.59 -10.68 -8.08
C TYR A 103 7.89 -12.06 -8.70
N ARG A 104 7.64 -12.23 -10.00
CA ARG A 104 7.83 -13.47 -10.76
C ARG A 104 8.28 -13.17 -12.18
#